data_AF-X1I9C3-F1
#
_entry.id   AF-X1I9C3-F1
#
_cell.length_a   1.000
_cell.length_b   1.000
_cell.length_c   1.000
_cell.angle_alpha   90.00
_cell.angle_beta   90.00
_cell.angle_gamma   90.00
#
_symmetry.space_group_name_H-M   'P 1'
#
loop_
_entity.id
_entity.type
_entity.pdbx_description
1 polymer ?
#
loop_
_entity_poly.entity_id
_entity_poly.type
_entity_poly.pdbx_seq_one_letter_code
_entity_poly.pdbx_strand_id
1 'polypeptide(L)'
;CIKIFELNCRHVHHDTTTVKLCGRYQSWRQDPKADHGYSKDHRPDLKQLVLGINMVGDGAVLIGHDIYSGNRTDDTVHISNWDRLRRLLQTNDFIYTADSKLCTEANLSHIEFYGGQYITVMPQTWKEDQKFRELAQEGKVKWRLILKRKNNRQPNSVIDKYYTTTTDYQTDSKRRLVWIKSTQKAEIDRQTRSKQIERTLTALDLLNTKLNKYNLKRLSDIKKAVKAILAEHQIIDLVCYSINKRTTLTKIYLKRGRPTANSPTKTQRRIEYQ
;
A
#
# COMPACT_ATOMS: atom_id res chain seq x y z
N CYS A 1 5.41 27.15 27.89
CA CYS A 1 4.34 26.78 26.93
C CYS A 1 3.35 25.80 27.56
N ILE A 2 3.67 24.50 27.70
CA ILE A 2 2.74 23.49 28.23
C ILE A 2 2.06 23.91 29.55
N LYS A 3 2.83 24.32 30.55
CA LYS A 3 2.28 24.76 31.86
C LYS A 3 1.49 26.07 31.78
N ILE A 4 1.85 26.97 30.87
CA ILE A 4 1.22 28.31 30.76
C ILE A 4 -0.16 28.19 30.11
N PHE A 5 -0.30 27.29 29.14
CA PHE A 5 -1.54 27.05 28.40
C PHE A 5 -2.29 25.81 28.89
N GLU A 6 -1.85 25.20 29.99
CA GLU A 6 -2.46 24.02 30.63
C GLU A 6 -2.78 22.88 29.65
N LEU A 7 -1.89 22.65 28.68
CA LEU A 7 -2.14 21.70 27.59
C LEU A 7 -2.28 20.27 28.11
N ASN A 8 -3.34 19.58 27.68
CA ASN A 8 -3.51 18.16 27.96
C ASN A 8 -2.64 17.29 27.03
N CYS A 9 -1.48 16.86 27.55
CA CYS A 9 -0.51 16.05 26.82
C CYS A 9 -0.76 14.53 26.88
N ARG A 10 -1.96 14.05 27.29
CA ARG A 10 -2.25 12.60 27.38
C ARG A 10 -2.22 11.88 26.04
N HIS A 11 -2.44 12.59 24.94
CA HIS A 11 -2.33 12.05 23.59
C HIS A 11 -1.31 12.86 22.80
N VAL A 12 -0.26 12.19 22.33
CA VAL A 12 0.77 12.81 21.49
C VAL A 12 0.79 12.11 20.15
N HIS A 13 0.61 12.89 19.09
CA HIS A 13 0.69 12.45 17.71
C HIS A 13 2.08 12.77 17.17
N HIS A 14 2.74 11.78 16.62
CA HIS A 14 4.01 11.94 15.92
C HIS A 14 3.85 11.61 14.44
N ASP A 15 4.38 12.49 13.59
CA ASP A 15 4.46 12.29 12.16
C ASP A 15 5.79 12.83 11.63
N THR A 16 6.30 12.20 10.58
CA THR A 16 7.48 12.69 9.86
C THR A 16 7.08 13.24 8.50
N THR A 17 7.63 14.40 8.19
CA THR A 17 7.51 15.03 6.88
C THR A 17 8.88 15.40 6.35
N THR A 18 8.94 15.80 5.09
CA THR A 18 10.21 16.03 4.42
C THR A 18 10.27 17.44 3.86
N VAL A 19 11.33 18.17 4.19
CA VAL A 19 11.64 19.48 3.61
C VAL A 19 12.65 19.27 2.48
N LYS A 20 12.27 19.63 1.26
CA LYS A 20 13.13 19.50 0.06
C LYS A 20 13.89 20.78 -0.20
N LEU A 21 15.12 20.63 -0.67
CA LEU A 21 15.99 21.74 -1.01
C LEU A 21 16.14 21.83 -2.52
N CYS A 22 15.86 23.01 -3.07
CA CYS A 22 16.03 23.32 -4.48
C CYS A 22 16.78 24.66 -4.64
N GLY A 23 17.37 24.86 -5.82
CA GLY A 23 18.19 26.05 -6.11
C GLY A 23 19.61 25.95 -5.57
N ARG A 24 20.30 27.10 -5.54
CA ARG A 24 21.69 27.20 -5.10
C ARG A 24 21.74 27.40 -3.59
N TYR A 25 22.33 26.44 -2.88
CA TYR A 25 22.62 26.53 -1.45
C TYR A 25 24.11 26.30 -1.20
N GLN A 26 24.63 26.89 -0.14
CA GLN A 26 26.00 26.65 0.28
C GLN A 26 26.17 25.21 0.76
N SER A 27 27.38 24.68 0.65
CA SER A 27 27.67 23.31 1.08
C SER A 27 27.50 23.18 2.59
N TRP A 28 26.50 22.40 3.00
CA TRP A 28 26.21 22.09 4.39
C TRP A 28 26.95 20.82 4.81
N ARG A 29 27.85 20.90 5.80
CA ARG A 29 28.69 19.77 6.25
C ARG A 29 28.39 19.27 7.67
N GLN A 30 27.45 19.89 8.37
CA GLN A 30 27.08 19.52 9.75
C GLN A 30 25.88 18.56 9.75
N ASP A 31 25.70 17.82 10.84
CA ASP A 31 24.47 17.05 11.04
C ASP A 31 23.38 17.95 11.65
N PRO A 32 22.11 17.77 11.29
CA PRO A 32 21.59 16.85 10.27
C PRO A 32 21.97 17.28 8.84
N LYS A 33 22.32 16.32 7.98
CA LYS A 33 22.77 16.57 6.60
C LYS A 33 21.61 16.60 5.62
N ALA A 34 21.60 17.61 4.77
CA ALA A 34 20.84 17.61 3.53
C ALA A 34 21.34 16.48 2.63
N ASP A 35 20.54 15.43 2.44
CA ASP A 35 20.92 14.26 1.64
C ASP A 35 19.73 13.73 0.83
N HIS A 36 20.00 12.86 -0.14
CA HIS A 36 18.97 12.17 -0.90
C HIS A 36 18.32 11.08 -0.04
N GLY A 37 17.02 10.92 -0.18
CA GLY A 37 16.29 9.85 0.48
C GLY A 37 15.00 9.53 -0.24
N TYR A 38 14.11 8.82 0.43
CA TYR A 38 12.83 8.44 -0.14
C TYR A 38 11.96 9.69 -0.38
N SER A 39 11.54 9.92 -1.63
CA SER A 39 10.76 11.09 -2.06
C SER A 39 9.34 10.67 -2.42
N LYS A 40 8.37 11.00 -1.56
CA LYS A 40 6.94 10.71 -1.77
C LYS A 40 6.38 11.41 -3.04
N ASP A 41 6.97 12.54 -3.44
CA ASP A 41 6.56 13.27 -4.66
C ASP A 41 7.41 12.93 -5.90
N HIS A 42 8.07 11.77 -5.92
CA HIS A 42 8.82 11.29 -7.09
C HIS A 42 9.94 12.25 -7.55
N ARG A 43 10.58 12.95 -6.61
CA ARG A 43 11.73 13.84 -6.83
C ARG A 43 12.97 13.33 -6.10
N PRO A 44 13.57 12.19 -6.52
CA PRO A 44 14.77 11.64 -5.89
C PRO A 44 16.02 12.49 -6.17
N ASP A 45 15.96 13.36 -7.18
CA ASP A 45 16.99 14.31 -7.56
C ASP A 45 17.22 15.42 -6.53
N LEU A 46 16.25 15.67 -5.65
CA LEU A 46 16.36 16.71 -4.63
C LEU A 46 16.93 16.16 -3.34
N LYS A 47 17.86 16.90 -2.75
CA LYS A 47 18.26 16.70 -1.36
C LYS A 47 17.13 17.13 -0.43
N GLN A 48 17.09 16.51 0.74
CA GLN A 48 16.03 16.75 1.70
C GLN A 48 16.53 16.67 3.14
N LEU A 49 15.68 17.12 4.06
CA LEU A 49 15.78 16.92 5.50
C LEU A 49 14.47 16.30 5.98
N VAL A 50 14.55 15.41 6.96
CA VAL A 50 13.36 14.81 7.56
C VAL A 50 13.01 15.60 8.82
N LEU A 51 11.77 16.08 8.90
CA LEU A 51 11.23 16.83 10.02
C LEU A 51 10.26 15.93 10.79
N GLY A 52 10.63 15.54 12.01
CA GLY A 52 9.72 14.87 12.95
C GLY A 52 8.97 15.91 13.77
N ILE A 53 7.66 15.77 13.90
CA ILE A 53 6.79 16.72 14.60
C ILE A 53 5.99 15.98 15.66
N ASN A 54 5.87 16.58 16.86
CA ASN A 54 5.01 16.11 17.93
C ASN A 54 3.91 17.12 18.22
N MET A 55 2.66 16.69 18.09
CA MET A 55 1.47 17.49 18.36
C MET A 55 0.65 16.85 19.48
N VAL A 56 0.14 17.65 20.40
CA VAL A 56 -0.82 17.18 21.38
C VAL A 56 -2.23 17.10 20.77
N GLY A 57 -3.03 16.13 21.21
CA GLY A 57 -4.42 16.01 20.79
C GLY A 57 -5.29 17.19 21.23
N ASP A 58 -4.83 17.94 22.25
CA ASP A 58 -5.47 19.16 22.73
C ASP A 58 -5.11 20.37 21.85
N GLY A 59 -6.06 20.81 21.02
CA GLY A 59 -5.88 21.96 20.13
C GLY A 59 -4.87 21.77 18.99
N ALA A 60 -4.37 20.55 18.76
CA ALA A 60 -3.34 20.24 17.76
C ALA A 60 -2.05 21.09 17.93
N VAL A 61 -1.69 21.41 19.18
CA VAL A 61 -0.55 22.28 19.47
C VAL A 61 0.76 21.50 19.30
N LEU A 62 1.71 22.09 18.55
CA LEU A 62 3.06 21.55 18.41
C LEU A 62 3.84 21.74 19.72
N ILE A 63 4.28 20.63 20.31
CA ILE A 63 5.04 20.63 21.57
C ILE A 63 6.53 20.29 21.38
N GLY A 64 6.89 19.75 20.22
CA GLY A 64 8.28 19.45 19.89
C GLY A 64 8.46 19.14 18.42
N HIS A 65 9.68 19.36 17.93
CA HIS A 65 10.11 18.94 16.61
C HIS A 65 11.58 18.54 16.63
N ASP A 66 11.98 17.69 15.69
CA ASP A 66 13.35 17.26 15.45
C ASP A 66 13.65 17.30 13.95
N ILE A 67 14.89 17.59 13.61
CA ILE A 67 15.38 17.60 12.23
C ILE A 67 16.42 16.48 12.09
N TYR A 68 16.23 15.62 11.11
CA TYR A 68 17.11 14.50 10.79
C TYR A 68 17.65 14.64 9.37
N SER A 69 18.77 13.96 9.11
CA SER A 69 19.38 13.90 7.77
C SER A 69 18.40 13.33 6.75
N GLY A 70 18.48 13.77 5.49
CA GLY A 70 17.51 13.42 4.45
C GLY A 70 17.39 11.95 4.09
N ASN A 71 18.39 11.15 4.47
CA ASN A 71 18.48 9.70 4.27
C ASN A 71 18.01 8.90 5.50
N ARG A 72 17.58 9.55 6.58
CA ARG A 72 17.10 8.88 7.79
C ARG A 72 15.78 8.17 7.50
N THR A 73 15.66 6.92 7.93
CA THR A 73 14.42 6.15 7.81
C THR A 73 13.52 6.38 9.03
N ASP A 74 12.20 6.49 8.79
CA ASP A 74 11.20 6.83 9.81
C ASP A 74 11.18 5.86 11.01
N ASP A 75 11.41 4.58 10.77
CA ASP A 75 11.41 3.53 11.80
C ASP A 75 12.48 3.74 12.88
N THR A 76 13.58 4.42 12.55
CA THR A 76 14.71 4.68 13.46
C THR A 76 14.55 5.96 14.29
N VAL A 77 13.45 6.69 14.11
CA VAL A 77 13.19 7.98 14.78
C VAL A 77 12.38 7.80 16.06
N HIS A 78 11.53 6.77 16.13
CA HIS A 78 10.52 6.67 17.18
C HIS A 78 11.09 6.51 18.59
N ILE A 79 12.12 5.67 18.81
CA ILE A 79 12.70 5.44 20.14
C ILE A 79 13.27 6.74 20.72
N SER A 80 14.13 7.43 19.96
CA SER A 80 14.76 8.67 20.44
C SER A 80 13.74 9.79 20.65
N ASN A 81 12.73 9.88 19.77
CA ASN A 81 11.63 10.82 19.92
C ASN A 81 10.78 10.53 21.17
N TRP A 82 10.42 9.26 21.40
CA TRP A 82 9.63 8.85 22.56
C TRP A 82 10.38 9.12 23.88
N ASP A 83 11.68 8.80 23.94
CA ASP A 83 12.52 9.10 25.11
C ASP A 83 12.67 10.61 25.37
N ARG A 84 12.66 11.41 24.31
CA ARG A 84 12.66 12.88 24.42
C ARG A 84 11.32 13.38 24.93
N LEU A 85 10.20 12.88 24.41
CA LEU A 85 8.85 13.22 24.88
C LEU A 85 8.68 12.86 26.35
N ARG A 86 9.13 11.68 26.77
CA ARG A 86 9.14 11.26 28.17
C ARG A 86 9.85 12.27 29.06
N ARG A 87 11.05 12.72 28.66
CA ARG A 87 11.82 13.73 29.40
C ARG A 87 11.14 15.10 29.40
N LEU A 88 10.56 15.50 28.27
CA LEU A 88 9.86 16.78 28.12
C LEU A 88 8.59 16.84 28.98
N LEU A 89 7.81 15.77 28.96
CA LEU A 89 6.54 15.66 29.68
C LEU A 89 6.71 15.21 31.13
N GLN A 90 7.90 14.71 31.49
CA GLN A 90 8.22 14.15 32.81
C GLN A 90 7.28 13.01 33.23
N THR A 91 6.77 12.26 32.25
CA THR A 91 5.86 11.12 32.46
C THR A 91 5.95 10.14 31.29
N ASN A 92 5.57 8.89 31.56
CA ASN A 92 5.39 7.84 30.55
C ASN A 92 3.90 7.57 30.29
N ASP A 93 3.02 8.19 31.09
CA ASP A 93 1.56 8.03 31.03
C ASP A 93 0.96 8.95 29.96
N PHE A 94 1.32 8.67 28.71
CA PHE A 94 0.74 9.28 27.52
C PHE A 94 0.63 8.24 26.41
N ILE A 95 -0.39 8.42 25.56
CA ILE A 95 -0.62 7.58 24.39
C ILE A 95 0.15 8.18 23.22
N TYR A 96 1.17 7.45 22.77
CA TYR A 96 1.97 7.80 21.61
C TYR A 96 1.32 7.26 20.33
N THR A 97 0.81 8.14 19.49
CA THR A 97 0.14 7.77 18.24
C THR A 97 1.04 8.09 17.05
N ALA A 98 1.35 7.09 16.24
CA ALA A 98 2.17 7.27 15.03
C ALA A 98 1.74 6.31 13.91
N ASP A 99 2.30 6.49 12.72
CA ASP A 99 2.03 5.63 11.57
C ASP A 99 2.58 4.21 11.74
N SER A 100 2.46 3.39 10.70
CA SER A 100 2.91 1.98 10.72
C SER A 100 4.41 1.78 10.92
N LYS A 101 5.25 2.81 10.76
CA LYS A 101 6.70 2.73 10.98
C LYS A 101 7.05 2.62 12.46
N LEU A 102 6.13 2.99 13.34
CA LEU A 102 6.22 2.68 14.76
C LEU A 102 6.09 1.17 15.04
N CYS A 103 5.39 0.42 14.18
CA CYS A 103 5.04 -0.97 14.41
C CYS A 103 6.18 -1.95 14.07
N THR A 104 7.36 -1.70 14.65
CA THR A 104 8.51 -2.63 14.64
C THR A 104 8.71 -3.21 16.04
N GLU A 105 9.22 -4.44 16.12
CA GLU A 105 9.41 -5.10 17.43
C GLU A 105 10.30 -4.29 18.37
N ALA A 106 11.39 -3.71 17.85
CA ALA A 106 12.29 -2.87 18.63
C ALA A 106 11.60 -1.63 19.19
N ASN A 107 10.80 -0.94 18.37
CA ASN A 107 10.12 0.28 18.80
C ASN A 107 9.01 -0.02 19.82
N LEU A 108 8.18 -1.05 19.55
CA LEU A 108 7.09 -1.42 20.44
C LEU A 108 7.62 -1.96 21.79
N SER A 109 8.60 -2.87 21.75
CA SER A 109 9.24 -3.40 22.96
C SER A 109 9.90 -2.31 23.80
N HIS A 110 10.52 -1.30 23.17
CA HIS A 110 11.11 -0.17 23.91
C HIS A 110 10.07 0.62 24.69
N ILE A 111 8.94 0.96 24.05
CA ILE A 111 7.86 1.69 24.72
C ILE A 111 7.25 0.85 25.84
N GLU A 112 7.00 -0.45 25.58
CA GLU A 112 6.44 -1.41 26.54
C GLU A 112 7.35 -1.59 27.75
N PHE A 113 8.67 -1.72 27.54
CA PHE A 113 9.67 -1.87 28.60
C PHE A 113 9.63 -0.73 29.61
N TYR A 114 9.37 0.49 29.15
CA TYR A 114 9.23 1.67 30.02
C TYR A 114 7.77 1.95 30.45
N GLY A 115 6.85 1.03 30.20
CA GLY A 115 5.43 1.15 30.60
C GLY A 115 4.64 2.19 29.82
N GLY A 116 5.09 2.59 28.63
CA GLY A 116 4.39 3.54 27.78
C GLY A 116 3.20 2.92 27.05
N GLN A 117 2.29 3.79 26.59
CA GLN A 117 1.13 3.40 25.78
C GLN A 117 1.29 3.91 24.35
N TYR A 118 0.78 3.15 23.38
CA TYR A 118 0.88 3.53 21.97
C TYR A 118 -0.34 3.11 21.15
N ILE A 119 -0.54 3.81 20.04
CA ILE A 119 -1.48 3.45 18.96
C ILE A 119 -0.72 3.56 17.63
N THR A 120 -0.70 2.47 16.87
CA THR A 120 -0.08 2.43 15.54
C THR A 120 -0.92 1.60 14.58
N VAL A 121 -0.68 1.79 13.28
CA VAL A 121 -1.29 0.98 12.24
C VAL A 121 -0.47 -0.28 12.06
N MET A 122 -1.11 -1.44 12.21
CA MET A 122 -0.45 -2.73 11.97
C MET A 122 -0.06 -2.88 10.49
N PRO A 123 1.20 -3.24 10.17
CA PRO A 123 1.62 -3.52 8.81
C PRO A 123 0.88 -4.72 8.20
N GLN A 124 0.60 -4.66 6.91
CA GLN A 124 -0.01 -5.78 6.17
C GLN A 124 0.91 -7.01 6.04
N THR A 125 2.19 -6.86 6.37
CA THR A 125 3.18 -7.96 6.33
C THR A 125 3.03 -8.94 7.50
N TRP A 126 2.24 -8.59 8.52
CA TRP A 126 2.01 -9.44 9.68
C TRP A 126 1.03 -10.56 9.36
N LYS A 127 1.26 -11.75 9.93
CA LYS A 127 0.45 -12.96 9.66
C LYS A 127 -1.01 -12.76 10.09
N GLU A 128 -1.24 -11.95 11.11
CA GLU A 128 -2.54 -11.59 11.64
C GLU A 128 -3.42 -10.86 10.62
N ASP A 129 -2.83 -10.05 9.73
CA ASP A 129 -3.59 -9.40 8.63
C ASP A 129 -4.16 -10.43 7.67
N GLN A 130 -3.33 -11.38 7.23
CA GLN A 130 -3.79 -12.45 6.34
C GLN A 130 -4.89 -13.29 7.01
N LYS A 131 -4.64 -13.79 8.22
CA LYS A 131 -5.62 -14.59 8.97
C LYS A 131 -6.95 -13.85 9.15
N PHE A 132 -6.91 -12.55 9.47
CA PHE A 132 -8.11 -11.76 9.64
C PHE A 132 -8.87 -11.54 8.33
N ARG A 133 -8.17 -11.33 7.22
CA ARG A 133 -8.81 -11.22 5.89
C ARG A 133 -9.52 -12.49 5.48
N GLU A 134 -8.91 -13.65 5.72
CA GLU A 134 -9.53 -14.95 5.46
C GLU A 134 -10.83 -15.09 6.26
N LEU A 135 -10.82 -14.81 7.57
CA LEU A 135 -12.02 -14.82 8.41
C LEU A 135 -13.09 -13.82 7.93
N ALA A 136 -12.67 -12.64 7.47
CA ALA A 136 -13.57 -11.63 6.95
C ALA A 136 -14.23 -12.05 5.63
N GLN A 137 -13.48 -12.73 4.75
CA GLN A 137 -13.99 -13.29 3.49
C GLN A 137 -14.98 -14.43 3.72
N GLU A 138 -14.74 -15.27 4.73
CA GLU A 138 -15.65 -16.33 5.14
C GLU A 138 -16.91 -15.82 5.88
N GLY A 139 -17.02 -14.51 6.12
CA GLY A 139 -18.17 -13.92 6.82
C GLY A 139 -18.21 -14.23 8.33
N LYS A 140 -17.11 -14.73 8.92
CA LYS A 140 -17.05 -15.13 10.33
C LYS A 140 -16.79 -13.98 11.29
N VAL A 141 -16.62 -12.75 10.78
CA VAL A 141 -16.32 -11.57 11.59
C VAL A 141 -17.60 -10.84 12.01
N LYS A 142 -17.80 -10.71 13.33
CA LYS A 142 -18.90 -9.94 13.92
C LYS A 142 -18.51 -8.47 14.08
N TRP A 143 -19.26 -7.59 13.41
CA TRP A 143 -19.03 -6.15 13.42
C TRP A 143 -19.99 -5.42 14.35
N ARG A 144 -19.46 -4.50 15.16
CA ARG A 144 -20.20 -3.57 16.02
C ARG A 144 -19.96 -2.14 15.56
N LEU A 145 -21.03 -1.38 15.35
CA LEU A 145 -20.93 0.05 15.02
C LEU A 145 -20.37 0.84 16.21
N ILE A 146 -19.39 1.70 15.96
CA ILE A 146 -18.75 2.54 17.00
C ILE A 146 -18.88 4.04 16.76
N LEU A 147 -18.98 4.47 15.49
CA LEU A 147 -19.03 5.89 15.17
C LEU A 147 -19.81 6.12 13.87
N LYS A 148 -20.60 7.20 13.86
CA LYS A 148 -21.19 7.79 12.66
C LYS A 148 -20.66 9.21 12.53
N ARG A 149 -20.08 9.57 11.40
CA ARG A 149 -19.46 10.88 11.19
C ARG A 149 -19.79 11.41 9.80
N LYS A 150 -20.15 12.69 9.70
CA LYS A 150 -20.23 13.38 8.40
C LYS A 150 -18.82 13.67 7.91
N ASN A 151 -18.59 13.54 6.61
CA ASN A 151 -17.31 13.90 6.02
C ASN A 151 -17.16 15.43 6.00
N ASN A 152 -16.31 15.98 6.86
CA ASN A 152 -16.08 17.43 6.92
C ASN A 152 -15.52 17.98 5.60
N ARG A 153 -14.81 17.17 4.80
CA ARG A 153 -14.26 17.59 3.49
C ARG A 153 -15.29 17.51 2.37
N GLN A 154 -16.37 16.74 2.55
CA GLN A 154 -17.46 16.58 1.59
C GLN A 154 -18.81 16.59 2.34
N PRO A 155 -19.32 17.76 2.73
CA PRO A 155 -20.49 17.86 3.61
C PRO A 155 -21.76 17.20 3.06
N ASN A 156 -21.86 17.11 1.73
CA ASN A 156 -22.97 16.50 1.01
C ASN A 156 -22.84 14.98 0.83
N SER A 157 -21.75 14.38 1.33
CA SER A 157 -21.56 12.94 1.24
C SER A 157 -22.47 12.19 2.21
N VAL A 158 -22.64 10.89 1.95
CA VAL A 158 -23.27 9.97 2.89
C VAL A 158 -22.50 9.97 4.21
N ILE A 159 -23.22 9.79 5.32
CA ILE A 159 -22.63 9.67 6.66
C ILE A 159 -21.74 8.42 6.70
N ASP A 160 -20.48 8.62 7.05
CA ASP A 160 -19.51 7.55 7.21
C ASP A 160 -19.76 6.78 8.51
N LYS A 161 -19.82 5.45 8.41
CA LYS A 161 -20.01 4.54 9.54
C LYS A 161 -18.72 3.77 9.77
N TYR A 162 -18.29 3.72 11.02
CA TYR A 162 -17.13 2.98 11.47
C TYR A 162 -17.58 1.83 12.38
N TYR A 163 -17.03 0.66 12.11
CA TYR A 163 -17.31 -0.57 12.85
C TYR A 163 -16.01 -1.13 13.40
N THR A 164 -16.10 -1.79 14.55
CA THR A 164 -15.02 -2.60 15.10
C THR A 164 -15.50 -4.02 15.36
N THR A 165 -14.58 -4.94 15.63
CA THR A 165 -14.91 -6.31 15.97
C THR A 165 -15.43 -6.43 17.41
N THR A 166 -16.35 -7.37 17.65
CA THR A 166 -16.78 -7.68 19.02
C THR A 166 -15.79 -8.57 19.76
N THR A 167 -15.03 -9.37 19.01
CA THR A 167 -13.97 -10.23 19.53
C THR A 167 -12.71 -9.42 19.79
N ASP A 168 -12.06 -9.69 20.93
CA ASP A 168 -10.74 -9.16 21.23
C ASP A 168 -9.68 -9.97 20.47
N TYR A 169 -8.96 -9.29 19.59
CA TYR A 169 -7.84 -9.87 18.85
C TYR A 169 -6.53 -9.46 19.51
N GLN A 170 -5.57 -10.36 19.50
CA GLN A 170 -4.22 -10.10 19.99
C GLN A 170 -3.19 -10.71 19.04
N THR A 171 -1.99 -10.14 19.04
CA THR A 171 -0.82 -10.73 18.41
C THR A 171 -0.28 -11.88 19.26
N ASP A 172 0.65 -12.66 18.69
CA ASP A 172 1.37 -13.68 19.45
C ASP A 172 2.14 -13.07 20.66
N SER A 173 2.61 -11.83 20.54
CA SER A 173 3.22 -11.03 21.61
C SER A 173 2.20 -10.39 22.58
N LYS A 174 0.94 -10.84 22.57
CA LYS A 174 -0.16 -10.35 23.42
C LYS A 174 -0.52 -8.87 23.26
N ARG A 175 -0.16 -8.25 22.12
CA ARG A 175 -0.54 -6.85 21.82
C ARG A 175 -1.96 -6.82 21.30
N ARG A 176 -2.78 -5.88 21.79
CA ARG A 176 -4.18 -5.75 21.38
C ARG A 176 -4.28 -5.28 19.94
N LEU A 177 -5.09 -5.98 19.14
CA LEU A 177 -5.44 -5.61 17.78
C LEU A 177 -6.88 -5.12 17.72
N VAL A 178 -7.08 -3.99 17.06
CA VAL A 178 -8.41 -3.39 16.84
C VAL A 178 -8.63 -3.24 15.35
N TRP A 179 -9.53 -4.06 14.81
CA TRP A 179 -9.91 -4.00 13.41
C TRP A 179 -10.99 -2.93 13.22
N ILE A 180 -10.78 -2.06 12.23
CA ILE A 180 -11.71 -0.98 11.89
C ILE A 180 -12.18 -1.14 10.46
N LYS A 181 -13.51 -1.18 10.27
CA LYS A 181 -14.17 -1.14 8.97
C LYS A 181 -14.86 0.20 8.81
N SER A 182 -14.52 0.93 7.75
CA SER A 182 -15.16 2.21 7.38
C SER A 182 -15.95 2.05 6.08
N THR A 183 -17.18 2.57 6.04
CA THR A 183 -17.97 2.64 4.80
C THR A 183 -17.29 3.47 3.73
N GLN A 184 -16.61 4.55 4.12
CA GLN A 184 -15.85 5.41 3.22
C GLN A 184 -14.74 4.64 2.52
N LYS A 185 -13.90 3.96 3.32
CA LYS A 185 -12.78 3.18 2.80
C LYS A 185 -13.26 2.03 1.92
N ALA A 186 -14.34 1.35 2.34
CA ALA A 186 -14.93 0.28 1.55
C ALA A 186 -15.42 0.76 0.17
N GLU A 187 -15.97 1.96 0.08
CA GLU A 187 -16.41 2.55 -1.19
C GLU A 187 -15.23 2.97 -2.07
N ILE A 188 -14.21 3.63 -1.50
CA ILE A 188 -12.96 3.95 -2.21
C ILE A 188 -12.30 2.69 -2.76
N ASP A 189 -12.27 1.61 -1.98
CA ASP A 189 -11.70 0.33 -2.40
C ASP A 189 -12.53 -0.34 -3.50
N ARG A 190 -13.86 -0.21 -3.44
CA ARG A 190 -14.76 -0.67 -4.52
C ARG A 190 -14.44 0.05 -5.83
N GLN A 191 -14.39 1.38 -5.80
CA GLN A 191 -14.14 2.19 -6.99
C GLN A 191 -12.75 1.95 -7.57
N THR A 192 -11.73 1.83 -6.70
CA THR A 192 -10.36 1.50 -7.11
C THR A 192 -10.31 0.15 -7.81
N ARG A 193 -10.93 -0.88 -7.23
CA ARG A 193 -11.03 -2.21 -7.86
C ARG A 193 -11.76 -2.16 -9.20
N SER A 194 -12.90 -1.47 -9.29
CA SER A 194 -13.64 -1.34 -10.55
C SER A 194 -12.80 -0.71 -11.66
N LYS A 195 -12.07 0.38 -11.36
CA LYS A 195 -11.18 1.04 -12.31
C LYS A 195 -10.01 0.14 -12.73
N GLN A 196 -9.43 -0.64 -11.81
CA GLN A 196 -8.36 -1.59 -12.12
C GLN A 196 -8.87 -2.73 -13.02
N ILE A 197 -10.08 -3.25 -12.76
CA ILE A 197 -10.72 -4.27 -13.60
C ILE A 197 -10.93 -3.73 -15.02
N GLU A 198 -11.51 -2.54 -15.17
CA GLU A 198 -11.75 -1.93 -16.49
C GLU A 198 -10.46 -1.75 -17.29
N ARG A 199 -9.40 -1.21 -16.66
CA ARG A 199 -8.08 -1.05 -17.28
C ARG A 199 -7.49 -2.38 -17.72
N THR A 200 -7.64 -3.41 -16.88
CA THR A 200 -7.12 -4.75 -17.18
C THR A 200 -7.86 -5.40 -18.33
N LEU A 201 -9.20 -5.33 -18.35
CA LEU A 201 -10.00 -5.84 -19.46
C LEU A 201 -9.62 -5.16 -20.77
N THR A 202 -9.48 -3.84 -20.75
CA THR A 202 -9.02 -3.07 -21.93
C THR A 202 -7.63 -3.52 -22.41
N ALA A 203 -6.70 -3.76 -21.48
CA ALA A 203 -5.36 -4.25 -21.81
C ALA A 203 -5.39 -5.70 -22.36
N LEU A 204 -6.26 -6.56 -21.82
CA LEU A 204 -6.45 -7.92 -22.30
C LEU A 204 -7.11 -7.94 -23.69
N ASP A 205 -8.08 -7.08 -23.97
CA ASP A 205 -8.69 -6.93 -25.29
C ASP A 205 -7.63 -6.47 -26.31
N LEU A 206 -6.80 -5.49 -25.93
CA LEU A 206 -5.69 -5.06 -26.77
C LEU A 206 -4.68 -6.19 -27.02
N LEU A 207 -4.39 -7.01 -26.00
CA LEU A 207 -3.53 -8.19 -26.16
C LEU A 207 -4.16 -9.21 -27.11
N ASN A 208 -5.47 -9.43 -27.01
CA ASN A 208 -6.23 -10.35 -27.86
C ASN A 208 -6.09 -9.98 -29.35
N THR A 209 -6.19 -8.68 -29.70
CA THR A 209 -5.98 -8.20 -31.08
C THR A 209 -4.56 -8.42 -31.64
N LYS A 210 -3.58 -8.62 -30.74
CA LYS A 210 -2.16 -8.82 -31.07
C LYS A 210 -1.75 -10.29 -31.03
N LEU A 211 -2.65 -11.22 -30.66
CA LEU A 211 -2.36 -12.65 -30.66
C LEU A 211 -1.95 -13.14 -32.05
N ASN A 212 -1.10 -14.17 -32.07
CA ASN A 212 -0.54 -14.79 -33.28
C ASN A 212 0.39 -13.89 -34.10
N LYS A 213 0.67 -12.67 -33.64
CA LYS A 213 1.64 -11.74 -34.25
C LYS A 213 2.95 -11.68 -33.46
N TYR A 214 4.05 -11.41 -34.16
CA TYR A 214 5.40 -11.24 -33.58
C TYR A 214 5.75 -12.32 -32.53
N ASN A 215 5.94 -11.91 -31.28
CA ASN A 215 6.35 -12.75 -30.15
C ASN A 215 5.17 -13.45 -29.45
N LEU A 216 3.91 -13.18 -29.84
CA LEU A 216 2.70 -13.76 -29.25
C LEU A 216 2.17 -14.95 -30.05
N LYS A 217 3.06 -15.84 -30.50
CA LYS A 217 2.73 -17.03 -31.30
C LYS A 217 2.75 -18.33 -30.50
N ARG A 218 3.31 -18.32 -29.30
CA ARG A 218 3.42 -19.49 -28.43
C ARG A 218 2.56 -19.29 -27.19
N LEU A 219 1.95 -20.38 -26.72
CA LEU A 219 1.10 -20.36 -25.53
C LEU A 219 1.84 -19.86 -24.28
N SER A 220 3.13 -20.19 -24.14
CA SER A 220 3.97 -19.73 -23.03
C SER A 220 4.09 -18.21 -22.98
N ASP A 221 4.30 -17.59 -24.14
CA ASP A 221 4.54 -16.16 -24.27
C ASP A 221 3.23 -15.38 -24.05
N ILE A 222 2.11 -15.92 -24.55
CA ILE A 222 0.77 -15.39 -24.30
C ILE A 222 0.43 -15.46 -22.80
N LYS A 223 0.64 -16.62 -22.15
CA LYS A 223 0.42 -16.77 -20.70
C LYS A 223 1.28 -15.81 -19.89
N LYS A 224 2.55 -15.60 -20.28
CA LYS A 224 3.46 -14.66 -19.62
C LYS A 224 2.95 -13.22 -19.77
N ALA A 225 2.49 -12.83 -20.96
CA ALA A 225 1.92 -11.51 -21.21
C ALA A 225 0.64 -11.27 -20.41
N VAL A 226 -0.29 -12.24 -20.39
CA VAL A 226 -1.51 -12.17 -19.56
C VAL A 226 -1.15 -12.03 -18.08
N LYS A 227 -0.22 -12.86 -17.57
CA LYS A 227 0.22 -12.78 -16.17
C LYS A 227 0.87 -11.45 -15.84
N ALA A 228 1.61 -10.85 -16.77
CA ALA A 228 2.21 -9.53 -16.58
C ALA A 228 1.14 -8.44 -16.44
N ILE A 229 0.11 -8.44 -17.31
CA ILE A 229 -1.01 -7.49 -17.23
C ILE A 229 -1.78 -7.65 -15.92
N LEU A 230 -2.09 -8.89 -15.53
CA LEU A 230 -2.80 -9.17 -14.27
C LEU A 230 -1.99 -8.73 -13.04
N ALA A 231 -0.66 -8.91 -13.07
CA ALA A 231 0.24 -8.48 -12.00
C ALA A 231 0.39 -6.96 -11.92
N GLU A 232 0.49 -6.28 -13.07
CA GLU A 232 0.57 -4.82 -13.16
C GLU A 232 -0.64 -4.13 -12.50
N HIS A 233 -1.82 -4.70 -12.71
CA HIS A 233 -3.07 -4.16 -12.16
C HIS A 233 -3.47 -4.76 -10.80
N GLN A 234 -2.69 -5.70 -10.26
CA GLN A 234 -2.93 -6.35 -8.95
C GLN A 234 -4.30 -7.05 -8.83
N ILE A 235 -4.84 -7.60 -9.92
CA ILE A 235 -6.16 -8.25 -9.93
C ILE A 235 -6.13 -9.73 -10.35
N ILE A 236 -5.01 -10.40 -10.10
CA ILE A 236 -4.78 -11.81 -10.49
C ILE A 236 -5.94 -12.72 -10.08
N ASP A 237 -6.50 -12.50 -8.89
CA ASP A 237 -7.54 -13.36 -8.31
C ASP A 237 -8.98 -12.94 -8.66
N LEU A 238 -9.16 -11.84 -9.41
CA LEU A 238 -10.49 -11.30 -9.73
C LEU A 238 -10.90 -11.52 -11.19
N VAL A 239 -9.98 -11.93 -12.07
CA VAL A 239 -10.24 -12.10 -13.50
C VAL A 239 -9.90 -13.53 -13.93
N CYS A 240 -10.91 -14.26 -14.35
CA CYS A 240 -10.73 -15.55 -15.02
C CYS A 240 -10.50 -15.33 -16.52
N TYR A 241 -9.52 -16.04 -17.09
CA TYR A 241 -9.28 -16.03 -18.54
C TYR A 241 -9.11 -17.46 -19.06
N SER A 242 -9.47 -17.68 -20.31
CA SER A 242 -9.26 -18.93 -21.03
C SER A 242 -8.55 -18.62 -22.34
N ILE A 243 -7.50 -19.38 -22.67
CA ILE A 243 -6.82 -19.28 -23.97
C ILE A 243 -7.24 -20.48 -24.81
N ASN A 244 -7.99 -20.23 -25.87
CA ASN A 244 -8.48 -21.23 -26.79
C ASN A 244 -7.50 -21.42 -27.95
N LYS A 245 -7.36 -22.65 -28.43
CA LYS A 245 -6.45 -23.01 -29.53
C LYS A 245 -7.25 -23.52 -30.72
N ARG A 246 -7.16 -22.82 -31.85
CA ARG A 246 -7.67 -23.26 -33.15
C ARG A 246 -6.53 -23.84 -33.98
N THR A 247 -6.70 -25.08 -34.46
CA THR A 247 -5.74 -25.70 -35.39
C THR A 247 -6.38 -25.78 -36.77
N THR A 248 -5.77 -25.15 -37.75
CA THR A 248 -6.18 -25.21 -39.16
C THR A 248 -5.17 -26.03 -39.93
N LEU A 249 -5.65 -27.06 -40.64
CA LEU A 249 -4.82 -27.88 -41.53
C LEU A 249 -5.01 -27.39 -42.96
N THR A 250 -3.96 -26.83 -43.55
CA THR A 250 -4.00 -26.35 -44.93
C THR A 250 -3.17 -27.27 -45.80
N LYS A 251 -3.75 -27.77 -46.89
CA LYS A 251 -3.06 -28.62 -47.87
C LYS A 251 -2.31 -27.73 -48.85
N ILE A 252 -0.99 -27.85 -48.90
CA ILE A 252 -0.14 -27.06 -49.80
C ILE A 252 0.41 -27.98 -50.88
N TYR A 253 0.31 -27.54 -52.13
CA TYR A 253 0.86 -28.25 -53.28
C TYR A 253 2.33 -27.86 -53.46
N LEU A 254 3.22 -28.85 -53.59
CA LEU A 254 4.68 -28.64 -53.61
C LEU A 254 5.21 -28.16 -54.97
N LYS A 255 4.39 -28.22 -56.03
CA LYS A 255 4.78 -27.81 -57.40
C LYS A 255 4.05 -26.54 -57.82
N ARG A 256 4.76 -25.65 -58.55
CA ARG A 256 4.17 -24.48 -59.21
C ARG A 256 3.33 -24.93 -60.43
N GLY A 257 2.10 -24.45 -60.54
CA GLY A 257 1.17 -24.78 -61.64
C GLY A 257 -0.23 -25.17 -61.14
N ARG A 258 -1.18 -25.38 -62.07
CA ARG A 258 -2.55 -25.82 -61.73
C ARG A 258 -2.50 -27.27 -61.20
N PRO A 259 -3.05 -27.56 -60.01
CA PRO A 259 -2.91 -28.88 -59.40
C PRO A 259 -3.65 -29.97 -60.19
N THR A 260 -2.96 -31.09 -60.44
CA THR A 260 -3.49 -32.34 -61.00
C THR A 260 -3.61 -33.41 -59.91
N ALA A 261 -4.39 -34.48 -60.14
CA ALA A 261 -4.71 -35.51 -59.13
C ALA A 261 -3.48 -36.16 -58.44
N ASN A 262 -2.32 -36.23 -59.13
CA ASN A 262 -1.06 -36.79 -58.62
C ASN A 262 -0.07 -35.73 -58.11
N SER A 263 -0.52 -34.51 -57.83
CA SER A 263 0.37 -33.45 -57.34
C SER A 263 0.81 -33.75 -55.89
N PRO A 264 2.13 -33.78 -55.59
CA PRO A 264 2.60 -34.03 -54.24
C PRO A 264 2.17 -32.88 -53.32
N THR A 265 1.52 -33.24 -52.21
CA THR A 265 0.97 -32.28 -51.24
C THR A 265 1.64 -32.44 -49.90
N LYS A 266 1.76 -31.33 -49.17
CA LYS A 266 2.20 -31.28 -47.78
C LYS A 266 1.11 -30.64 -46.95
N THR A 267 0.73 -31.30 -45.86
CA THR A 267 -0.20 -30.73 -44.88
C THR A 267 0.57 -29.75 -44.00
N GLN A 268 0.26 -28.46 -44.08
CA GLN A 268 0.78 -27.45 -43.16
C GLN A 268 -0.21 -27.27 -42.01
N ARG A 269 0.26 -27.49 -40.78
CA ARG A 269 -0.50 -27.23 -39.55
C ARG A 269 -0.27 -25.79 -39.12
N ARG A 270 -1.33 -24.98 -39.10
CA ARG A 270 -1.32 -23.63 -38.53
C ARG A 270 -2.08 -23.65 -37.20
N ILE A 271 -1.48 -23.07 -36.17
CA ILE A 271 -2.07 -22.97 -34.84
C ILE A 271 -2.32 -21.49 -34.58
N GLU A 272 -3.54 -21.16 -34.17
CA GLU A 272 -3.95 -19.80 -33.80
C GLU A 272 -4.60 -19.83 -32.41
N TYR A 273 -4.27 -18.85 -31.59
CA TYR A 273 -4.83 -18.66 -30.25
C TYR A 273 -5.88 -17.54 -30.25
N GLN A 274 -6.91 -17.69 -29.40
CA GLN A 274 -7.99 -16.74 -29.14
C GLN A 274 -8.29 -16.67 -27.65
#